data_AF-A0A263D248-F1
#
_entry.id   AF-A0A263D248-F1
#
_cell.length_a   1.000
_cell.length_b   1.000
_cell.length_c   1.000
_cell.angle_alpha   90.00
_cell.angle_beta   90.00
_cell.angle_gamma   90.00
#
_symmetry.space_group_name_H-M   'P 1'
#
loop_
_entity.id
_entity.type
_entity.pdbx_description
1 polymer ?
#
loop_
_entity_poly.entity_id
_entity_poly.type
_entity_poly.pdbx_seq_one_letter_code
_entity_poly.pdbx_strand_id
1 'polypeptide(L)' 'MASIERFGGADSGVPALRDLFGEGSLGLVTIGTAPHRVSPEVLLPEPARVLRPGGGVAVLADSPPVWPHDTASG' A
#
# COMPACT_ATOMS: atom_id res chain seq x y z
N MET A 1 -8.74 -4.52 -20.00
CA MET A 1 -9.68 -3.83 -19.08
C MET A 1 -9.10 -3.92 -17.68
N ALA A 2 -9.01 -2.82 -16.92
CA ALA A 2 -8.54 -2.86 -15.54
C ALA A 2 -9.74 -3.10 -14.60
N SER A 3 -9.58 -4.00 -13.62
CA SER A 3 -10.57 -4.19 -12.55
C SER A 3 -10.14 -3.37 -11.33
N ILE A 4 -11.11 -2.78 -10.63
CA ILE A 4 -10.89 -2.05 -9.39
C ILE A 4 -11.74 -2.73 -8.33
N GLU A 5 -11.09 -3.21 -7.28
CA GLU A 5 -11.74 -3.84 -6.14
C GLU A 5 -11.45 -3.04 -4.88
N ARG A 6 -12.47 -2.89 -4.02
CA ARG A 6 -12.37 -2.11 -2.78
C ARG A 6 -12.57 -3.04 -1.58
N PHE A 7 -11.61 -2.99 -0.67
CA PHE A 7 -11.66 -3.72 0.60
C PHE A 7 -11.70 -2.72 1.75
N GLY A 8 -12.48 -3.04 2.79
CA GLY A 8 -12.38 -2.39 4.10
C GLY A 8 -11.64 -3.31 5.05
N GLY A 9 -10.65 -2.78 5.79
CA GLY A 9 -9.84 -3.57 6.72
C GLY A 9 -8.87 -2.71 7.51
N ALA A 10 -8.21 -3.31 8.50
CA ALA A 10 -7.06 -2.74 9.21
C ALA A 10 -5.76 -3.16 8.52
N ASP A 11 -4.63 -2.58 8.92
CA ASP A 11 -3.30 -2.92 8.36
C ASP A 11 -2.97 -4.42 8.49
N SER A 12 -3.54 -5.09 9.49
CA SER A 12 -3.45 -6.54 9.68
C SER A 12 -4.15 -7.37 8.59
N GLY A 13 -4.97 -6.76 7.74
CA GLY A 13 -5.67 -7.40 6.63
C GLY A 13 -4.83 -7.54 5.35
N VAL A 14 -3.66 -6.89 5.27
CA VAL A 14 -2.82 -6.92 4.07
C VAL A 14 -2.34 -8.34 3.70
N PRO A 15 -1.97 -9.24 4.64
CA PRO A 15 -1.66 -10.62 4.30
C PRO A 15 -2.80 -11.35 3.58
N ALA A 16 -4.06 -11.05 3.91
CA ALA A 16 -5.23 -11.67 3.27
C ALA A 16 -5.42 -11.21 1.81
N LEU A 17 -4.82 -10.08 1.40
CA LEU A 17 -4.83 -9.66 0.00
C LEU A 17 -4.03 -10.62 -0.89
N ARG A 18 -3.00 -11.29 -0.34
CA ARG A 18 -2.26 -12.33 -1.07
C ARG A 18 -3.15 -13.53 -1.37
N ASP A 19 -3.95 -13.95 -0.39
CA ASP A 19 -4.85 -15.10 -0.56
C ASP A 19 -5.97 -14.81 -1.57
N LEU A 20 -6.41 -13.55 -1.66
CA LEU A 20 -7.46 -13.11 -2.59
C LEU A 20 -6.96 -12.93 -4.03
N PHE A 21 -5.76 -12.37 -4.21
CA PHE A 21 -5.28 -11.93 -5.53
C PHE A 21 -4.09 -12.72 -6.06
N GLY A 22 -3.40 -13.49 -5.23
CA GLY A 22 -2.11 -14.09 -5.55
C GLY A 22 -0.96 -13.09 -5.54
N GLU A 23 0.26 -13.63 -5.63
CA GLU A 23 1.49 -12.82 -5.68
C GLU A 23 1.65 -12.15 -7.04
N GLY A 24 2.16 -10.91 -7.04
CA GLY A 24 2.54 -10.21 -8.27
C GLY A 24 1.39 -9.91 -9.25
N SER A 25 0.14 -9.94 -8.81
CA SER A 25 -1.04 -9.78 -9.67
C SER A 25 -1.54 -8.33 -9.74
N LEU A 26 -1.23 -7.51 -8.73
CA LEU A 26 -1.74 -6.14 -8.64
C LEU A 26 -0.81 -5.14 -9.32
N GLY A 27 -1.38 -4.22 -10.09
CA GLY A 27 -0.64 -3.10 -10.70
C GLY A 27 -0.52 -1.88 -9.81
N LEU A 28 -1.46 -1.68 -8.88
CA LEU A 28 -1.53 -0.55 -7.97
C LEU A 28 -2.29 -0.95 -6.72
N VAL A 29 -1.78 -0.58 -5.55
CA VAL A 29 -2.52 -0.64 -4.27
C VAL A 29 -2.71 0.78 -3.77
N THR A 30 -3.95 1.20 -3.56
CA THR A 30 -4.27 2.48 -2.94
C THR A 30 -4.64 2.26 -1.47
N ILE A 31 -3.95 2.94 -0.56
CA ILE A 31 -4.23 2.89 0.87
C ILE A 31 -4.82 4.24 1.29
N GLY A 32 -6.11 4.25 1.62
CA GLY A 32 -6.79 5.42 2.16
C GLY A 32 -7.02 5.25 3.65
N THR A 33 -6.06 5.66 4.48
CA THR A 33 -6.16 5.64 5.94
C THR A 33 -5.58 6.92 6.54
N ALA A 34 -5.87 7.18 7.81
CA ALA A 34 -5.28 8.24 8.62
C ALA A 34 -3.78 7.93 8.88
N PRO A 35 -2.83 8.52 8.14
CA PRO A 35 -1.42 8.05 8.15
C PRO A 35 -0.74 8.31 9.49
N HIS A 36 -1.29 9.22 10.31
CA HIS A 36 -0.83 9.52 11.65
C HIS A 36 -1.03 8.38 12.67
N ARG A 37 -1.72 7.29 12.29
CA ARG A 37 -1.96 6.12 13.14
C ARG A 37 -1.19 4.87 12.71
N VAL A 38 -0.45 4.92 11.60
CA VAL A 38 0.17 3.72 11.01
C VAL A 38 1.66 3.91 10.78
N SER A 39 2.45 2.91 11.20
CA SER A 39 3.90 2.84 11.00
C SER A 39 4.20 2.43 9.55
N PRO A 40 4.99 3.20 8.77
CA PRO A 40 5.31 2.88 7.38
C PRO A 40 6.05 1.54 7.23
N GLU A 41 6.79 1.15 8.27
CA GLU A 41 7.53 -0.11 8.36
C GLU A 41 6.62 -1.34 8.37
N VAL A 42 5.34 -1.17 8.71
CA VAL A 42 4.32 -2.23 8.68
C VAL A 42 3.47 -2.11 7.42
N LEU A 43 3.18 -0.89 6.99
CA LEU A 43 2.26 -0.62 5.89
C LEU A 43 2.81 -1.01 4.51
N LEU A 44 4.11 -0.79 4.26
CA LEU A 44 4.69 -0.88 2.92
C LEU A 44 5.27 -2.26 2.53
N PRO A 45 5.82 -3.08 3.43
CA PRO A 45 6.46 -4.33 3.03
C PRO A 45 5.52 -5.40 2.49
N GLU A 46 4.29 -5.49 3.04
CA GLU A 46 3.34 -6.53 2.63
C GLU A 46 2.63 -6.23 1.30
N PRO A 47 2.20 -4.99 1.00
CA PRO A 47 1.66 -4.67 -0.33
C PRO A 47 2.70 -4.86 -1.44
N ALA A 48 3.99 -4.68 -1.15
CA ALA A 48 5.06 -4.93 -2.13
C ALA A 48 5.07 -6.36 -2.66
N ARG A 49 4.58 -7.35 -1.91
CA ARG A 49 4.56 -8.77 -2.30
C ARG A 49 3.43 -9.13 -3.26
N VAL A 50 2.35 -8.35 -3.27
CA VAL A 50 1.22 -8.56 -4.20
C VAL A 50 1.35 -7.72 -5.48
N LEU A 51 2.29 -6.77 -5.51
CA LEU A 51 2.54 -5.95 -6.68
C LEU A 51 3.35 -6.69 -7.74
N ARG A 52 2.90 -6.58 -8.99
CA ARG A 52 3.69 -7.01 -10.15
C ARG A 52 4.95 -6.15 -10.30
N PRO A 53 5.99 -6.63 -11.02
CA PRO A 53 7.11 -5.78 -11.42
C PRO A 53 6.64 -4.48 -12.08
N GLY A 54 7.09 -3.33 -11.56
CA GLY A 54 6.65 -2.00 -12.01
C GLY A 54 5.30 -1.53 -11.45
N GLY A 55 4.67 -2.28 -10.54
CA GLY A 55 3.53 -1.82 -9.76
C GLY A 55 3.94 -0.87 -8.63
N GLY A 56 2.96 -0.19 -8.02
CA GLY A 56 3.22 0.79 -6.97
C GLY A 56 2.19 0.83 -5.86
N VAL A 57 2.53 1.50 -4.77
CA VAL A 57 1.62 1.84 -3.67
C VAL A 57 1.36 3.34 -3.71
N ALA A 58 0.09 3.74 -3.65
CA ALA A 58 -0.30 5.12 -3.47
C ALA A 58 -0.97 5.28 -2.10
N VAL A 59 -0.41 6.12 -1.25
CA VAL A 59 -1.00 6.48 0.04
C VAL A 59 -1.82 7.75 -0.15
N LEU A 60 -3.12 7.66 0.12
CA LEU A 60 -4.05 8.79 0.04
C LEU A 60 -4.20 9.37 1.45
N ALA A 61 -3.78 10.62 1.62
CA ALA A 61 -3.80 11.32 2.90
C ALA A 61 -4.29 12.76 2.72
N ASP A 62 -5.11 13.24 3.67
CA ASP A 62 -5.60 14.62 3.68
C ASP A 62 -4.48 15.65 3.94
N SER A 63 -3.37 15.20 4.51
CA SER A 63 -2.15 15.98 4.75
C SER A 63 -0.93 15.08 4.53
N PRO A 64 0.25 15.64 4.17
CA PRO A 64 1.47 14.85 4.06
C PRO A 64 1.72 14.00 5.32
N PRO A 65 2.05 12.71 5.19
CA PRO A 65 2.39 11.87 6.32
C PRO A 65 3.68 12.38 6.99
N VAL A 66 3.74 12.35 8.32
CA VAL A 66 4.92 12.75 9.12
C VAL A 66 6.05 11.72 9.09
N TRP A 67 6.07 10.85 8.09
CA TRP A 67 7.09 9.82 7.95
C TRP A 67 8.43 10.46 7.56
N PRO A 68 9.57 9.89 8.01
CA PRO A 68 10.87 10.36 7.55
C PRO A 68 10.96 10.22 6.03
N HIS A 69 10.97 11.35 5.32
CA HIS A 69 11.31 11.37 3.91
C HIS A 69 12.82 11.44 3.79
N ASP A 70 13.43 10.42 3.17
CA ASP A 70 14.81 10.51 2.72
C ASP A 70 14.85 11.41 1.48
N THR A 71 14.91 12.73 1.70
CA THR A 71 15.19 13.70 0.64
C THR A 71 16.69 13.70 0.37
N ALA A 72 17.19 12.62 -0.22
CA ALA A 72 18.45 12.67 -0.94
C ALA A 72 18.21 13.48 -2.22
N SER A 73 18.29 14.81 -2.09
CA SER A 73 18.50 15.69 -3.23
C SER A 73 19.85 15.31 -3.84
N GLY A 74 19.84 14.88 -5.10
CA GLY A 74 21.05 14.67 -5.89
C GLY A 74 21.86 15.94 -6.10
#